data_AF-A0A7W5Q8P0-F1
#
_entry.id   AF-A0A7W5Q8P0-F1
#
_cell.length_a   1.000
_cell.length_b   1.000
_cell.length_c   1.000
_cell.angle_alpha   90.00
_cell.angle_beta   90.00
_cell.angle_gamma   90.00
#
_symmetry.space_group_name_H-M   'P 1'
#
loop_
_entity.id
_entity.type
_entity.pdbx_description
1 polymer ?
#
loop_
_entity_poly.entity_id
_entity_poly.type
_entity_poly.pdbx_seq_one_letter_code
_entity_poly.pdbx_strand_id
1 'polypeptide(L)'
;MHVIAILANLILLIAVVALIAANGLPDSGEGLGTVLAAIVSPVLSTIALLRRNGSVSELISLEIRARKATLRLRIAEAEAGAAGNGISG
;
A
#
# COMPACT_ATOMS: atom_id res chain seq x y z
N MET A 1 1.48 -0.83 9.87
CA MET A 1 2.96 -0.91 9.97
C MET A 1 3.68 -0.72 8.62
N HIS A 2 3.19 -1.26 7.50
CA HIS A 2 3.96 -1.24 6.23
C HIS A 2 3.89 0.11 5.49
N VAL A 3 2.75 0.82 5.58
CA VAL A 3 2.64 2.22 5.10
C VAL A 3 3.64 3.12 5.81
N ILE A 4 3.87 2.89 7.11
CA ILE A 4 4.85 3.64 7.91
C ILE A 4 6.27 3.36 7.41
N ALA A 5 6.60 2.12 7.01
CA ALA A 5 7.90 1.78 6.43
C ALA A 5 8.12 2.43 5.05
N ILE A 6 7.08 2.49 4.21
CA ILE A 6 7.13 3.18 2.91
C ILE A 6 7.33 4.69 3.12
N LEU A 7 6.57 5.29 4.05
CA LEU A 7 6.72 6.71 4.39
C LEU A 7 8.11 7.03 4.96
N ALA A 8 8.63 6.18 5.84
CA ALA A 8 9.98 6.34 6.40
C ALA A 8 11.06 6.27 5.30
N ASN A 9 10.95 5.32 4.36
CA ASN A 9 11.87 5.21 3.23
C ASN A 9 11.80 6.45 2.32
N LEU A 10 10.61 7.00 2.06
CA LEU A 10 10.42 8.23 1.29
C LEU A 10 11.05 9.44 1.97
N ILE A 11 10.82 9.60 3.28
CA ILE A 11 11.42 10.68 4.08
C ILE A 11 12.94 10.58 4.05
N LEU A 12 13.49 9.37 4.17
CA LEU A 12 14.93 9.13 4.10
C LEU A 12 15.50 9.55 2.73
N LEU A 13 14.80 9.22 1.64
CA LEU A 13 15.19 9.61 0.29
C LEU A 13 15.22 11.13 0.12
N ILE A 14 14.18 11.82 0.63
CA ILE A 14 14.08 13.29 0.60
C ILE A 14 15.24 13.92 1.39
N ALA A 15 15.57 13.38 2.56
CA ALA A 15 16.68 13.86 3.37
C ALA A 15 18.03 13.72 2.65
N VAL A 16 18.26 12.59 1.96
CA VAL A 16 19.48 12.38 1.16
C VAL A 16 19.56 13.38 0.01
N VAL A 17 18.47 13.60 -0.72
CA VAL A 17 18.43 14.58 -1.83
C VAL A 17 18.63 16.01 -1.32
N ALA A 18 18.00 16.38 -0.20
CA ALA A 18 18.18 17.69 0.43
C ALA A 18 19.62 17.90 0.89
N LEU A 19 20.28 16.86 1.42
CA LEU A 19 21.67 16.92 1.85
C LEU A 19 22.62 17.14 0.67
N ILE A 20 22.38 16.48 -0.46
CA ILE A 20 23.14 16.67 -1.70
C ILE A 20 22.89 18.06 -2.28
N ALA A 21 21.65 18.55 -2.27
CA ALA A 21 21.32 19.89 -2.76
C ALA A 21 21.98 20.99 -1.94
N ALA A 22 22.12 20.80 -0.63
CA ALA A 22 22.74 21.77 0.27
C ALA A 22 24.28 21.74 0.25
N ASN A 23 24.90 20.57 0.10
CA ASN A 23 26.35 20.40 0.26
C ASN A 23 27.09 20.00 -1.02
N GLY A 24 26.38 19.80 -2.14
CA GLY A 24 26.95 19.26 -3.37
C GLY A 24 27.11 17.74 -3.32
N LEU A 25 27.51 17.16 -4.46
CA LEU A 25 27.92 15.75 -4.47
C LEU A 25 29.30 15.62 -3.82
N PRO A 26 29.56 14.51 -3.10
CA PRO A 26 30.88 14.25 -2.56
C PRO A 26 31.89 14.01 -3.70
N ASP A 27 33.08 14.61 -3.56
CA ASP A 27 34.15 14.56 -4.57
C ASP A 27 35.00 13.28 -4.52
N SER A 28 34.75 12.41 -3.54
CA SER A 28 35.46 11.14 -3.36
C SER A 28 34.62 9.94 -3.80
N GLY A 29 35.28 8.92 -4.37
CA GLY A 29 34.61 7.69 -4.80
C GLY A 29 33.89 6.96 -3.65
N GLU A 30 34.42 7.03 -2.43
CA GLU A 30 33.79 6.49 -1.22
C GLU A 30 32.51 7.26 -0.85
N GLY A 31 32.53 8.59 -0.92
CA GLY A 31 31.36 9.42 -0.65
C GLY A 31 30.24 9.17 -1.66
N LEU A 32 30.58 9.03 -2.95
CA LEU A 32 29.61 8.68 -4.00
C LEU A 32 28.99 7.30 -3.76
N GLY A 33 29.79 6.32 -3.35
CA GLY A 33 29.28 4.99 -2.98
C GLY A 33 28.30 5.02 -1.82
N THR A 34 28.55 5.89 -0.83
CA THR A 34 27.69 6.06 0.35
C THR A 34 26.33 6.69 -0.02
N VAL A 35 26.35 7.71 -0.90
CA VAL A 35 25.13 8.33 -1.43
C VAL A 35 24.32 7.33 -2.25
N LEU A 36 24.98 6.57 -3.13
CA LEU A 36 24.34 5.51 -3.90
C LEU A 36 23.68 4.46 -2.99
N ALA A 37 24.37 3.99 -1.96
CA ALA A 37 23.81 3.05 -0.99
C ALA A 37 22.59 3.62 -0.25
N ALA A 38 22.64 4.89 0.14
CA ALA A 38 21.55 5.59 0.83
C ALA A 38 20.29 5.76 -0.04
N ILE A 39 20.44 5.85 -1.36
CA ILE A 39 19.32 5.91 -2.32
C ILE A 39 18.81 4.49 -2.64
N VAL A 40 19.71 3.56 -2.95
CA VAL A 40 19.37 2.22 -3.43
C VAL A 40 18.74 1.36 -2.32
N SER A 41 19.21 1.49 -1.08
CA SER A 41 18.70 0.72 0.07
C SER A 41 17.19 0.88 0.31
N PRO A 42 16.64 2.11 0.46
CA PRO A 42 15.20 2.30 0.64
C PRO A 42 14.39 1.93 -0.61
N VAL A 43 14.95 2.06 -1.82
CA VAL A 43 14.30 1.60 -3.06
C VAL A 43 14.17 0.08 -3.09
N LEU A 44 15.25 -0.66 -2.80
CA LEU A 44 15.20 -2.13 -2.72
C LEU A 44 14.29 -2.62 -1.60
N SER A 45 14.30 -1.94 -0.44
CA SER A 45 13.39 -2.20 0.68
C SER A 45 11.92 -2.03 0.26
N THR A 46 11.61 -0.96 -0.47
CA THR A 46 10.26 -0.69 -0.98
C THR A 46 9.84 -1.70 -2.04
N ILE A 47 10.72 -2.06 -2.98
CA ILE A 47 10.47 -3.12 -3.98
C ILE A 47 10.26 -4.47 -3.30
N ALA A 48 11.05 -4.82 -2.29
CA ALA A 48 10.90 -6.06 -1.53
C ALA A 48 9.56 -6.10 -0.78
N LEU A 49 9.14 -4.99 -0.18
CA LEU A 49 7.82 -4.85 0.45
C LEU A 49 6.68 -5.02 -0.57
N LEU A 50 6.81 -4.42 -1.76
CA LEU A 50 5.82 -4.54 -2.82
C LEU A 50 5.77 -5.95 -3.43
N ARG A 51 6.92 -6.58 -3.66
CA ARG A 51 7.03 -7.94 -4.21
C ARG A 51 6.57 -9.02 -3.23
N ARG A 52 6.84 -8.84 -1.93
CA ARG A 52 6.31 -9.71 -0.86
C ARG A 52 4.80 -9.58 -0.75
N ASN A 53 4.25 -8.41 -1.02
CA ASN A 53 2.82 -8.13 -1.00
C ASN A 53 2.20 -8.18 -2.40
N GLY A 54 2.37 -9.26 -3.17
CA GLY A 54 1.75 -9.46 -4.50
C GLY A 54 0.21 -9.46 -4.54
N SER A 55 -0.45 -8.49 -3.90
CA SER A 55 -1.79 -8.63 -3.36
C SER A 55 -2.55 -7.32 -3.26
N VAL A 56 -2.27 -6.36 -4.14
CA VAL A 56 -3.36 -5.45 -4.55
C VAL A 56 -4.54 -6.31 -5.04
N SER A 57 -4.24 -7.44 -5.72
CA SER A 57 -5.23 -8.47 -6.07
C SER A 57 -5.93 -9.09 -4.85
N GLU A 58 -5.23 -9.41 -3.76
CA GLU A 58 -5.86 -10.00 -2.58
C GLU A 58 -6.66 -8.98 -1.77
N LEU A 59 -6.18 -7.74 -1.61
CA LEU A 59 -6.94 -6.63 -1.04
C LEU A 59 -8.21 -6.34 -1.87
N ILE A 60 -8.10 -6.29 -3.19
CA ILE A 60 -9.25 -6.15 -4.10
C ILE A 60 -10.17 -7.38 -3.99
N SER A 61 -9.62 -8.60 -3.90
CA SER A 61 -10.44 -9.81 -3.78
C SER A 61 -11.17 -9.88 -2.45
N LEU A 62 -10.56 -9.41 -1.37
CA LEU A 62 -11.15 -9.32 -0.04
C LEU A 62 -12.24 -8.26 -0.02
N GLU A 63 -12.01 -7.10 -0.65
CA GLU A 63 -13.02 -6.06 -0.78
C GLU A 63 -14.19 -6.49 -1.66
N ILE A 64 -13.93 -7.14 -2.80
CA ILE A 64 -14.97 -7.72 -3.68
C ILE A 64 -15.77 -8.78 -2.91
N ARG A 65 -15.10 -9.65 -2.15
CA ARG A 65 -15.76 -10.71 -1.37
C ARG A 65 -16.62 -10.11 -0.26
N ALA A 66 -16.16 -9.07 0.42
CA ALA A 66 -16.93 -8.32 1.42
C ALA A 66 -18.15 -7.63 0.79
N ARG A 67 -17.98 -6.90 -0.32
CA ARG A 67 -19.09 -6.25 -1.04
C ARG A 67 -20.12 -7.27 -1.53
N LYS A 68 -19.68 -8.43 -2.03
CA LYS A 68 -20.56 -9.51 -2.47
C LYS A 68 -21.34 -10.15 -1.31
N ALA A 69 -20.74 -10.28 -0.13
CA ALA A 69 -21.43 -10.77 1.06
C ALA A 69 -22.51 -9.77 1.52
N THR A 70 -22.21 -8.47 1.55
CA THR A 70 -23.18 -7.43 1.91
C THR A 70 -24.34 -7.37 0.92
N LEU A 71 -24.09 -7.49 -0.38
CA LEU A 71 -25.16 -7.53 -1.39
C LEU A 71 -26.05 -8.76 -1.23
N ARG A 72 -25.48 -9.93 -0.95
CA ARG A 72 -26.26 -11.15 -0.67
C ARG A 72 -27.15 -10.99 0.57
N LEU A 73 -26.63 -10.35 1.61
CA LEU A 73 -27.38 -10.09 2.83
C LEU A 73 -28.59 -9.18 2.55
N ARG A 74 -28.38 -8.09 1.80
CA ARG A 74 -29.47 -7.18 1.40
C ARG A 74 -30.51 -7.83 0.49
N ILE A 75 -30.10 -8.74 -0.40
CA ILE A 75 -31.04 -9.52 -1.22
C ILE A 75 -31.86 -10.45 -0.34
N ALA A 76 -31.22 -11.18 0.58
CA ALA A 76 -31.93 -12.05 1.51
C ALA A 76 -32.92 -11.27 2.42
N GLU A 77 -32.54 -10.08 2.87
CA GLU A 77 -33.43 -9.19 3.63
C GLU A 77 -34.62 -8.70 2.79
N ALA A 78 -34.37 -8.33 1.53
CA ALA A 78 -35.44 -7.91 0.61
C ALA A 78 -36.38 -9.06 0.25
N GLU A 79 -35.87 -10.28 0.05
CA GLU A 79 -36.67 -11.48 -0.19
C GLU A 79 -37.50 -11.87 1.04
N ALA A 80 -36.93 -11.79 2.24
CA ALA A 80 -37.67 -12.02 3.48
C ALA A 80 -38.78 -10.98 3.70
N GLY A 81 -38.52 -9.70 3.39
CA GLY A 81 -39.53 -8.64 3.45
C GLY A 81 -40.64 -8.83 2.43
N ALA A 82 -40.31 -9.26 1.20
CA ALA A 82 -41.29 -9.55 0.17
C ALA A 82 -42.16 -10.78 0.50
N ALA A 83 -41.56 -11.83 1.07
CA ALA A 83 -42.29 -13.02 1.53
C ALA A 83 -43.20 -12.74 2.74
N GLY A 84 -42.79 -11.85 3.65
CA GLY A 84 -43.61 -11.42 4.78
C GLY A 84 -44.82 -10.57 4.39
N ASN A 85 -44.71 -9.77 3.33
CA ASN A 85 -45.78 -8.89 2.84
C ASN A 85 -46.80 -9.59 1.92
N GLY A 86 -46.53 -10.84 1.53
CA GLY A 86 -47.45 -11.67 0.72
C GLY A 86 -48.43 -12.53 1.53
N ILE A 87 -48.26 -12.62 2.85
CA ILE A 87 -49.14 -13.39 3.75
C ILE A 87 -50.29 -12.52 4.28
N SER A 88 -50.22 -11.19 4.11
CA SER A 88 -51.23 -10.23 4.54
C SER A 88 -52.27 -9.86 3.46
N GLY A 89 -52.54 -10.75 2.50
CA GLY A 89 -53.54 -10.58 1.44
C GLY A 89 -54.73 -11.52 1.60
#